data_AF-A0A7Y0XBD1-F1
#
_entry.id   AF-A0A7Y0XBD1-F1
#
_cell.length_a   1.000
_cell.length_b   1.000
_cell.length_c   1.000
_cell.angle_alpha   90.00
_cell.angle_beta   90.00
_cell.angle_gamma   90.00
#
_symmetry.space_group_name_H-M   'P 1'
#
loop_
_entity.id
_entity.type
_entity.pdbx_description
1 polymer ?
#
loop_
_entity_poly.entity_id
_entity_poly.type
_entity_poly.pdbx_seq_one_letter_code
_entity_poly.pdbx_strand_id
1 'polypeptide(L)'
;MAQTKKKKQAAAAKRRTKQAEQLAARSKKAQAVKAELERIVAVVYEVYSEVKAQYDTAMNTTFNGNIPAMKGGICIPLATLGQAALKKRGIDTKLVGGKAAFGFNTGSYGALDFGFTHNLFMPYAHEGIESFNGHAWLEVDGMDAVIDFSMPELPTLVAISNAEMGITGHEDIELDVTKLVIKRSEMVTAQVRHKPLLGYYYTKPVASITERVHQLADLGSRFLWDLQTVQNSYSRNAA
;
A
#
# COMPACT_ATOMS: atom_id res chain seq x y z
N MET A 1 10.66 -38.56 55.34
CA MET A 1 11.30 -38.10 54.08
C MET A 1 10.53 -38.43 52.79
N ALA A 2 9.74 -39.52 52.72
CA ALA A 2 9.03 -39.92 51.50
C ALA A 2 7.86 -38.99 51.07
N GLN A 3 7.09 -38.45 52.03
CA GLN A 3 6.00 -37.50 51.74
C GLN A 3 6.49 -36.17 51.12
N THR A 4 7.67 -35.70 51.52
CA THR A 4 8.27 -34.45 51.02
C THR A 4 8.78 -34.58 49.58
N LYS A 5 9.29 -35.76 49.19
CA LYS A 5 9.67 -36.09 47.81
C LYS A 5 8.45 -36.16 46.88
N LYS A 6 7.36 -36.83 47.29
CA LYS A 6 6.10 -36.89 46.51
C LYS A 6 5.49 -35.51 46.27
N LYS A 7 5.46 -34.63 47.29
CA LYS A 7 4.97 -33.25 47.14
C LYS A 7 5.82 -32.42 46.17
N LYS A 8 7.15 -32.55 46.21
CA LYS A 8 8.05 -31.87 45.26
C LYS A 8 7.88 -32.37 43.82
N GLN A 9 7.69 -33.67 43.62
CA GLN A 9 7.44 -34.25 42.29
C GLN A 9 6.09 -33.81 41.72
N ALA A 10 5.03 -33.77 42.52
CA ALA A 10 3.72 -33.27 42.10
C ALA A 10 3.75 -31.78 41.72
N ALA A 11 4.48 -30.95 42.46
CA ALA A 11 4.66 -29.53 42.13
C ALA A 11 5.46 -29.32 40.84
N ALA A 12 6.50 -30.13 40.60
CA ALA A 12 7.27 -30.10 39.36
C ALA A 12 6.45 -30.56 38.14
N ALA A 13 5.64 -31.61 38.29
CA ALA A 13 4.71 -32.06 37.25
C ALA A 13 3.69 -30.97 36.89
N LYS A 14 3.06 -30.33 37.90
CA LYS A 14 2.10 -29.23 37.68
C LYS A 14 2.74 -28.01 36.98
N ARG A 15 4.00 -27.70 37.28
CA ARG A 15 4.77 -26.64 36.59
C ARG A 15 5.05 -27.01 35.13
N ARG A 16 5.46 -28.25 34.85
CA ARG A 16 5.68 -28.74 33.47
C ARG A 16 4.39 -28.72 32.64
N THR A 17 3.26 -29.14 33.21
CA THR A 17 1.96 -29.09 32.53
C THR A 17 1.57 -27.66 32.18
N LYS A 18 1.66 -26.72 33.14
CA LYS A 18 1.39 -25.29 32.86
C LYS A 18 2.30 -24.71 31.77
N GLN A 19 3.58 -25.09 31.77
CA GLN A 19 4.54 -24.63 30.77
C GLN A 19 4.21 -25.19 29.38
N ALA A 20 3.81 -26.46 29.30
CA ALA A 20 3.37 -27.09 28.06
C ALA A 20 2.07 -26.47 27.52
N GLU A 21 1.09 -26.18 28.39
CA GLU A 21 -0.15 -25.47 28.04
C GLU A 21 0.12 -24.07 27.50
N GLN A 22 1.02 -23.31 28.13
CA GLN A 22 1.43 -21.98 27.66
C GLN A 22 2.13 -22.04 26.31
N LEU A 23 3.01 -23.03 26.09
CA LEU A 23 3.68 -23.24 24.81
C LEU A 23 2.68 -23.61 23.71
N ALA A 24 1.75 -24.52 23.99
CA ALA A 24 0.70 -24.90 23.05
C ALA A 24 -0.22 -23.72 22.69
N ALA A 25 -0.61 -22.90 23.68
CA ALA A 25 -1.41 -21.70 23.46
C ALA A 25 -0.66 -20.66 22.60
N ARG A 26 0.64 -20.45 22.86
CA ARG A 26 1.49 -19.58 22.02
C ARG A 26 1.60 -20.09 20.58
N SER A 27 1.79 -21.39 20.40
CA SER A 27 1.85 -22.02 19.08
C SER A 27 0.54 -21.86 18.31
N LYS A 28 -0.61 -22.12 18.96
CA LYS A 28 -1.93 -21.93 18.34
C LYS A 28 -2.17 -20.47 17.95
N LYS A 29 -1.79 -19.52 18.82
CA LYS A 29 -1.88 -18.09 18.51
C LYS A 29 -1.00 -17.71 17.30
N ALA A 30 0.23 -18.21 17.23
CA ALA A 30 1.12 -17.95 16.11
C ALA A 30 0.58 -18.53 14.79
N GLN A 31 0.01 -19.73 14.82
CA GLN A 31 -0.64 -20.33 13.65
C GLN A 31 -1.86 -19.53 13.19
N ALA A 32 -2.70 -19.07 14.12
CA ALA A 32 -3.86 -18.25 13.80
C ALA A 32 -3.44 -16.91 13.16
N VAL A 33 -2.41 -16.25 13.70
CA VAL A 33 -1.86 -15.01 13.11
C VAL A 33 -1.33 -15.28 11.69
N LYS A 34 -0.59 -16.37 11.49
CA LYS A 34 -0.07 -16.73 10.17
C LYS A 34 -1.20 -16.95 9.16
N ALA A 35 -2.22 -17.73 9.54
CA ALA A 35 -3.38 -18.01 8.67
C ALA A 35 -4.15 -16.73 8.33
N GLU A 36 -4.30 -15.82 9.30
CA GLU A 36 -4.96 -14.54 9.07
C GLU A 36 -4.17 -13.64 8.10
N LEU A 37 -2.83 -13.60 8.23
CA LEU A 37 -1.99 -12.88 7.27
C LEU A 37 -2.06 -13.47 5.87
N GLU A 38 -2.06 -14.80 5.74
CA GLU A 38 -2.23 -15.48 4.44
C GLU A 38 -3.60 -15.17 3.81
N ARG A 39 -4.66 -15.14 4.64
CA ARG A 39 -6.00 -14.73 4.21
C ARG A 39 -6.01 -13.28 3.72
N ILE A 40 -5.44 -12.35 4.49
CA ILE A 40 -5.37 -10.93 4.10
C ILE A 40 -4.65 -10.78 2.76
N VAL A 41 -3.49 -11.42 2.60
CA VAL A 41 -2.74 -11.38 1.33
C VAL A 41 -3.59 -11.89 0.18
N ALA A 42 -4.27 -13.03 0.33
CA ALA A 42 -5.13 -13.57 -0.72
C ALA A 42 -6.25 -12.59 -1.12
N VAL A 43 -6.90 -11.97 -0.13
CA VAL A 43 -7.96 -10.98 -0.39
C VAL A 43 -7.41 -9.73 -1.07
N VAL A 44 -6.21 -9.25 -0.73
CA VAL A 44 -5.56 -8.11 -1.39
C VAL A 44 -5.42 -8.35 -2.90
N TYR A 45 -4.96 -9.54 -3.30
CA TYR A 45 -4.84 -9.89 -4.72
C TYR A 45 -6.20 -10.15 -5.38
N GLU A 46 -7.17 -10.71 -4.68
CA GLU A 46 -8.55 -10.89 -5.17
C GLU A 46 -9.18 -9.55 -5.55
N VAL A 47 -9.08 -8.53 -4.67
CA VAL A 47 -9.76 -7.25 -4.87
C VAL A 47 -9.05 -6.33 -5.85
N TYR A 48 -7.83 -6.63 -6.27
CA TYR A 48 -7.04 -5.71 -7.10
C TYR A 48 -7.73 -5.38 -8.43
N SER A 49 -8.28 -6.39 -9.12
CA SER A 49 -8.96 -6.16 -10.41
C SER A 49 -10.21 -5.29 -10.26
N GLU A 50 -10.98 -5.45 -9.17
CA GLU A 50 -12.11 -4.59 -8.81
C GLU A 50 -11.64 -3.14 -8.58
N VAL A 51 -10.60 -2.97 -7.76
CA VAL A 51 -10.02 -1.66 -7.43
C VAL A 51 -9.54 -0.94 -8.69
N LYS A 52 -8.80 -1.65 -9.55
CA LYS A 52 -8.28 -1.10 -10.81
C LYS A 52 -9.40 -0.72 -11.76
N ALA A 53 -10.42 -1.55 -11.91
CA ALA A 53 -11.57 -1.24 -12.76
C ALA A 53 -12.33 0.00 -12.28
N GLN A 54 -12.50 0.17 -10.97
CA GLN A 54 -13.14 1.36 -10.39
C GLN A 54 -12.29 2.62 -10.65
N TYR A 55 -10.98 2.53 -10.44
CA TYR A 55 -10.05 3.60 -10.73
C TYR A 55 -10.10 4.01 -12.21
N ASP A 56 -9.96 3.04 -13.12
CA ASP A 56 -9.98 3.31 -14.56
C ASP A 56 -11.30 3.91 -15.02
N THR A 57 -12.42 3.40 -14.52
CA THR A 57 -13.75 3.95 -14.81
C THR A 57 -13.86 5.40 -14.36
N ALA A 58 -13.42 5.70 -13.14
CA ALA A 58 -13.45 7.05 -12.60
C ALA A 58 -12.57 8.00 -13.42
N MET A 59 -11.32 7.63 -13.69
CA MET A 59 -10.40 8.46 -14.46
C MET A 59 -10.87 8.69 -15.89
N ASN A 60 -11.33 7.64 -16.59
CA ASN A 60 -11.84 7.77 -17.95
C ASN A 60 -13.09 8.66 -18.02
N THR A 61 -13.98 8.55 -17.03
CA THR A 61 -15.21 9.35 -16.96
C THR A 61 -14.92 10.82 -16.66
N THR A 62 -14.06 11.09 -15.68
CA THR A 62 -13.74 12.45 -15.27
C THR A 62 -12.95 13.20 -16.34
N PHE A 63 -12.11 12.49 -17.08
CA PHE A 63 -11.14 13.12 -17.97
C PHE A 63 -11.31 12.75 -19.45
N ASN A 64 -12.49 12.22 -19.83
CA ASN A 64 -12.85 11.83 -21.20
C ASN A 64 -11.78 10.98 -21.91
N GLY A 65 -11.11 10.09 -21.17
CA GLY A 65 -10.02 9.24 -21.70
C GLY A 65 -8.77 9.99 -22.20
N ASN A 66 -8.67 11.31 -21.98
CA ASN A 66 -7.65 12.17 -22.56
C ASN A 66 -6.51 12.54 -21.60
N ILE A 67 -6.46 11.95 -20.40
CA ILE A 67 -5.32 12.16 -19.50
C ILE A 67 -4.33 11.00 -19.63
N PRO A 68 -3.11 11.23 -20.17
CA PRO A 68 -2.02 10.29 -19.97
C PRO A 68 -1.77 10.19 -18.47
N ALA A 69 -1.62 8.97 -17.93
CA ALA A 69 -1.38 8.72 -16.51
C ALA A 69 -0.35 9.71 -15.94
N MET A 70 -0.79 10.79 -15.30
CA MET A 70 0.15 11.84 -14.93
C MET A 70 0.94 11.42 -13.70
N LYS A 71 2.19 11.89 -13.63
CA LYS A 71 3.08 11.58 -12.52
C LYS A 71 2.45 11.97 -11.19
N GLY A 72 2.13 10.93 -10.42
CA GLY A 72 1.83 11.02 -9.01
C GLY A 72 0.38 11.37 -8.66
N GLY A 73 0.02 11.02 -7.42
CA GLY A 73 -1.33 11.16 -6.90
C GLY A 73 -2.17 9.91 -7.11
N ILE A 74 -1.84 9.08 -8.12
CA ILE A 74 -2.49 7.78 -8.41
C ILE A 74 -2.53 6.81 -7.21
N CYS A 75 -1.53 6.89 -6.32
CA CYS A 75 -1.49 6.06 -5.12
C CYS A 75 -2.61 6.38 -4.13
N ILE A 76 -3.11 7.62 -4.07
CA ILE A 76 -4.19 8.03 -3.17
C ILE A 76 -5.53 7.37 -3.54
N PRO A 77 -6.08 7.51 -4.77
CA PRO A 77 -7.33 6.88 -5.13
C PRO A 77 -7.21 5.35 -5.13
N LEU A 78 -6.10 4.77 -5.59
CA LEU A 78 -5.90 3.31 -5.53
C LEU A 78 -5.88 2.79 -4.08
N ALA A 79 -5.18 3.47 -3.17
CA ALA A 79 -5.19 3.10 -1.75
C ALA A 79 -6.57 3.30 -1.12
N THR A 80 -7.29 4.37 -1.48
CA THR A 80 -8.63 4.67 -0.94
C THR A 80 -9.66 3.64 -1.41
N LEU A 81 -9.70 3.33 -2.71
CA LEU A 81 -10.56 2.30 -3.28
C LEU A 81 -10.20 0.91 -2.73
N GLY A 82 -8.90 0.63 -2.61
CA GLY A 82 -8.38 -0.58 -1.96
C GLY A 82 -8.84 -0.71 -0.52
N GLN A 83 -8.77 0.34 0.28
CA GLN A 83 -9.25 0.36 1.67
C GLN A 83 -10.75 0.06 1.72
N ALA A 84 -11.55 0.66 0.85
CA ALA A 84 -12.99 0.41 0.78
C ALA A 84 -13.30 -1.05 0.40
N ALA A 85 -12.60 -1.60 -0.59
CA ALA A 85 -12.76 -2.99 -1.02
C ALA A 85 -12.37 -3.98 0.08
N LEU A 86 -11.23 -3.76 0.75
CA LEU A 86 -10.77 -4.57 1.88
C LEU A 86 -11.73 -4.50 3.07
N LYS A 87 -12.28 -3.31 3.37
CA LYS A 87 -13.29 -3.14 4.42
C LYS A 87 -14.56 -3.94 4.14
N LYS A 88 -15.04 -3.99 2.89
CA LYS A 88 -16.17 -4.86 2.49
C LYS A 88 -15.89 -6.34 2.76
N ARG A 89 -14.61 -6.75 2.81
CA ARG A 89 -14.17 -8.13 3.09
C ARG A 89 -13.75 -8.34 4.55
N GLY A 90 -14.12 -7.41 5.44
CA GLY A 90 -13.86 -7.49 6.87
C GLY A 90 -12.39 -7.29 7.24
N ILE A 91 -11.61 -6.59 6.40
CA ILE A 91 -10.22 -6.25 6.67
C ILE A 91 -10.14 -4.74 6.94
N ASP A 92 -9.88 -4.40 8.20
CA ASP A 92 -9.65 -3.02 8.59
C ASP A 92 -8.21 -2.62 8.24
N THR A 93 -8.09 -1.52 7.50
CA THR A 93 -6.80 -0.96 7.06
C THR A 93 -6.71 0.51 7.40
N LYS A 94 -5.49 1.00 7.60
CA LYS A 94 -5.17 2.42 7.75
C LYS A 94 -4.63 2.94 6.43
N LEU A 95 -5.19 4.04 5.95
CA LEU A 95 -4.61 4.82 4.87
C LEU A 95 -3.44 5.63 5.44
N VAL A 96 -2.27 5.46 4.85
CA VAL A 96 -1.02 6.03 5.34
C VAL A 96 -0.34 6.83 4.25
N GLY A 97 0.21 7.99 4.62
CA GLY A 97 1.06 8.79 3.75
C GLY A 97 2.50 8.86 4.27
N GLY A 98 3.46 8.87 3.36
CA GLY A 98 4.84 9.11 3.74
C GLY A 98 5.77 9.19 2.55
N LYS A 99 7.05 8.93 2.78
CA LYS A 99 8.05 8.92 1.73
C LYS A 99 8.27 7.50 1.25
N ALA A 100 8.36 7.34 -0.07
CA ALA A 100 8.65 6.07 -0.71
C ALA A 100 9.73 6.24 -1.76
N ALA A 101 10.48 5.19 -2.04
CA ALA A 101 11.38 5.13 -3.19
C ALA A 101 11.43 3.70 -3.74
N PHE A 102 11.52 3.59 -5.06
CA PHE A 102 11.52 2.34 -5.80
C PHE A 102 12.72 2.34 -6.71
N GLY A 103 13.59 1.35 -6.58
CA GLY A 103 14.68 1.11 -7.53
C GLY A 103 14.28 -0.01 -8.47
N PHE A 104 14.36 0.24 -9.78
CA PHE A 104 13.88 -0.63 -10.85
C PHE A 104 15.01 -1.37 -11.56
N ASN A 105 16.15 -0.71 -11.79
CA ASN A 105 17.26 -1.23 -12.56
C ASN A 105 18.57 -0.99 -11.80
N THR A 106 19.30 -2.06 -11.48
CA THR A 106 20.56 -1.96 -10.74
C THR A 106 21.59 -1.13 -11.50
N GLY A 107 22.36 -0.28 -10.80
CA GLY A 107 23.53 0.38 -11.38
C GLY A 107 23.29 1.56 -12.34
N SER A 108 22.10 1.67 -12.95
CA SER A 108 22.04 2.35 -14.25
C SER A 108 20.97 3.45 -14.33
N TYR A 109 19.66 3.18 -14.42
CA TYR A 109 18.71 4.26 -14.81
C TYR A 109 17.24 4.07 -14.39
N GLY A 110 16.96 3.62 -13.16
CA GLY A 110 15.57 3.56 -12.71
C GLY A 110 15.43 3.66 -11.21
N ALA A 111 15.15 4.86 -10.70
CA ALA A 111 14.56 5.04 -9.39
C ALA A 111 13.42 6.06 -9.46
N LEU A 112 12.32 5.78 -8.78
CA LEU A 112 11.27 6.76 -8.51
C LEU A 112 11.27 7.02 -7.02
N ASP A 113 11.36 8.28 -6.63
CA ASP A 113 11.20 8.69 -5.24
C ASP A 113 9.95 9.56 -5.09
N PHE A 114 9.36 9.53 -3.89
CA PHE A 114 8.18 10.31 -3.53
C PHE A 114 8.46 10.95 -2.16
N GLY A 115 8.35 12.27 -2.08
CA GLY A 115 8.57 13.04 -0.84
C GLY A 115 10.05 13.24 -0.44
N PHE A 116 11.00 12.86 -1.29
CA PHE A 116 12.42 13.20 -1.11
C PHE A 116 12.89 14.30 -2.07
N THR A 117 12.46 14.27 -3.32
CA THR A 117 12.79 15.27 -4.33
C THR A 117 11.72 16.36 -4.40
N HIS A 118 12.10 17.62 -4.18
CA HIS A 118 11.15 18.76 -4.09
C HIS A 118 10.56 19.17 -5.46
N ASN A 119 11.12 18.70 -6.56
CA ASN A 119 10.78 19.09 -7.94
C ASN A 119 10.02 18.02 -8.73
N LEU A 120 9.44 17.00 -8.08
CA LEU A 120 8.49 16.13 -8.76
C LEU A 120 7.22 16.94 -9.03
N PHE A 121 7.16 17.52 -10.23
CA PHE A 121 5.96 18.17 -10.74
C PHE A 121 4.85 17.13 -10.79
N MET A 122 3.94 17.20 -9.82
CA MET A 122 2.79 16.31 -9.71
C MET A 122 1.51 17.10 -9.98
N PRO A 123 0.86 16.90 -11.13
CA PRO A 123 -0.23 17.75 -11.61
C PRO A 123 -1.60 17.50 -10.96
N TYR A 124 -1.66 16.86 -9.78
CA TYR A 124 -2.82 16.99 -8.88
C TYR A 124 -2.81 18.36 -8.19
N ALA A 125 -2.79 19.43 -9.00
CA ALA A 125 -3.02 20.80 -8.58
C ALA A 125 -4.48 21.14 -8.93
N HIS A 126 -5.40 20.76 -8.04
CA HIS A 126 -6.75 21.30 -8.08
C HIS A 126 -6.81 22.47 -7.08
N GLU A 127 -7.29 23.63 -7.50
CA GLU A 127 -7.61 24.78 -6.64
C GLU A 127 -6.45 25.36 -5.79
N GLY A 128 -5.27 25.60 -6.37
CA GLY A 128 -4.17 26.28 -5.66
C GLY A 128 -3.51 25.44 -4.56
N ILE A 129 -3.80 24.15 -4.53
CA ILE A 129 -3.24 23.17 -3.61
C ILE A 129 -1.86 22.73 -4.16
N GLU A 130 -0.79 22.99 -3.40
CA GLU A 130 0.59 22.58 -3.70
C GLU A 130 0.65 21.11 -4.15
N SER A 131 1.44 20.79 -5.17
CA SER A 131 1.68 19.42 -5.65
C SER A 131 1.91 18.45 -4.48
N PHE A 132 1.06 17.42 -4.33
CA PHE A 132 1.28 16.37 -3.34
C PHE A 132 2.66 15.74 -3.60
N ASN A 133 3.56 15.75 -2.62
CA ASN A 133 4.90 15.18 -2.78
C ASN A 133 5.10 14.07 -1.74
N GLY A 134 4.38 12.98 -1.93
CA GLY A 134 4.39 11.83 -1.04
C GLY A 134 3.85 10.59 -1.74
N HIS A 135 3.80 9.48 -1.02
CA HIS A 135 3.20 8.24 -1.48
C HIS A 135 2.17 7.75 -0.47
N ALA A 136 1.12 7.11 -0.95
CA ALA A 136 0.06 6.57 -0.13
C ALA A 136 -0.01 5.04 -0.25
N TRP A 137 -0.17 4.37 0.88
CA TRP A 137 -0.32 2.91 0.97
C TRP A 137 -1.27 2.55 2.10
N LEU A 138 -1.56 1.25 2.27
CA LEU A 138 -2.36 0.73 3.36
C LEU A 138 -1.52 -0.10 4.33
N GLU A 139 -1.86 0.02 5.61
CA GLU A 139 -1.30 -0.82 6.68
C GLU A 139 -2.42 -1.55 7.43
N VAL A 140 -2.15 -2.78 7.86
CA VAL A 140 -3.04 -3.57 8.73
C VAL A 140 -2.40 -3.69 10.10
N ASP A 141 -3.17 -3.45 11.16
CA ASP A 141 -2.63 -3.54 12.52
C ASP A 141 -2.12 -4.96 12.82
N GLY A 142 -0.85 -5.04 13.24
CA GLY A 142 -0.18 -6.31 13.52
C GLY A 142 0.41 -7.03 12.30
N MET A 143 0.28 -6.47 11.09
CA MET A 143 0.92 -6.96 9.88
C MET A 143 2.24 -6.20 9.62
N ASP A 144 3.35 -6.93 9.51
CA ASP A 144 4.68 -6.35 9.23
C ASP A 144 4.92 -6.16 7.71
N ALA A 145 3.98 -5.49 7.06
CA ALA A 145 3.99 -5.27 5.61
C ALA A 145 3.19 -4.01 5.24
N VAL A 146 3.44 -3.50 4.03
CA VAL A 146 2.61 -2.49 3.38
C VAL A 146 1.82 -3.12 2.24
N ILE A 147 0.59 -2.65 2.04
CA ILE A 147 -0.24 -2.98 0.89
C ILE A 147 -0.24 -1.76 -0.04
N ASP A 148 0.28 -1.94 -1.25
CA ASP A 148 0.43 -0.86 -2.22
C ASP A 148 -0.22 -1.25 -3.55
N PHE A 149 -1.42 -0.72 -3.76
CA PHE A 149 -2.19 -0.95 -4.97
C PHE A 149 -1.67 -0.19 -6.20
N SER A 150 -0.68 0.70 -6.04
CA SER A 150 -0.08 1.45 -7.15
C SER A 150 1.11 0.75 -7.78
N MET A 151 1.56 -0.37 -7.21
CA MET A 151 2.72 -1.13 -7.69
C MET A 151 2.66 -1.46 -9.19
N PRO A 152 1.54 -1.96 -9.75
CA PRO A 152 1.48 -2.29 -11.17
C PRO A 152 1.44 -1.07 -12.10
N GLU A 153 1.26 0.14 -11.56
CA GLU A 153 1.27 1.40 -12.30
C GLU A 153 2.66 2.03 -12.39
N LEU A 154 3.60 1.56 -11.55
CA LEU A 154 4.97 2.07 -11.54
C LEU A 154 5.68 2.00 -12.90
N PRO A 155 5.51 0.95 -13.75
CA PRO A 155 6.11 0.93 -15.08
C PRO A 155 5.75 2.13 -15.95
N THR A 156 4.48 2.50 -15.98
CA THR A 156 4.00 3.67 -16.73
C THR A 156 4.62 4.95 -16.17
N LEU A 157 4.71 5.08 -14.84
CA LEU A 157 5.32 6.23 -14.19
C LEU A 157 6.83 6.35 -14.46
N VAL A 158 7.53 5.21 -14.50
CA VAL A 158 8.95 5.14 -14.87
C VAL A 158 9.13 5.55 -16.32
N ALA A 159 8.31 5.04 -17.25
CA ALA A 159 8.38 5.37 -18.66
C ALA A 159 8.21 6.88 -18.91
N ILE A 160 7.21 7.50 -18.27
CA ILE A 160 7.00 8.96 -18.35
C ILE A 160 8.20 9.70 -17.77
N SER A 161 8.77 9.20 -16.67
CA SER A 161 9.95 9.82 -16.07
C SER A 161 11.19 9.76 -16.92
N ASN A 162 11.44 8.62 -17.53
CA ASN A 162 12.57 8.44 -18.44
C ASN A 162 12.41 9.32 -19.68
N ALA A 163 11.19 9.43 -20.23
CA ALA A 163 10.90 10.30 -21.38
C ALA A 163 11.19 11.78 -21.07
N GLU A 164 10.75 12.28 -19.91
CA GLU A 164 11.02 13.67 -19.48
C GLU A 164 12.52 13.95 -19.28
N MET A 165 13.29 12.96 -18.86
CA MET A 165 14.74 13.07 -18.66
C MET A 165 15.56 12.74 -19.92
N GLY A 166 14.93 12.37 -21.03
CA GLY A 166 15.62 11.95 -22.25
C GLY A 166 16.39 10.63 -22.13
N ILE A 167 16.00 9.76 -21.20
CA ILE A 167 16.61 8.44 -20.98
C ILE A 167 15.94 7.43 -21.91
N THR A 168 16.75 6.71 -22.71
CA THR A 168 16.30 5.67 -23.65
C THR A 168 17.07 4.36 -23.44
N GLY A 169 16.52 3.22 -23.89
CA GLY A 169 17.22 1.92 -23.88
C GLY A 169 17.18 1.12 -22.57
N HIS A 170 16.29 1.48 -21.64
CA HIS A 170 16.10 0.79 -20.35
C HIS A 170 14.63 0.42 -20.13
N GLU A 171 14.10 -0.43 -21.01
CA GLU A 171 12.67 -0.77 -21.06
C GLU A 171 12.28 -1.90 -20.11
N ASP A 172 13.22 -2.81 -19.80
CA ASP A 172 12.98 -3.91 -18.87
C ASP A 172 13.06 -3.42 -17.43
N ILE A 173 11.96 -3.59 -16.69
CA ILE A 173 11.89 -3.32 -15.25
C ILE A 173 12.14 -4.63 -14.49
N GLU A 174 13.20 -4.67 -13.70
CA GLU A 174 13.56 -5.87 -12.91
C GLU A 174 12.81 -5.97 -11.59
N LEU A 175 12.22 -4.87 -11.11
CA LEU A 175 11.46 -4.86 -9.86
C LEU A 175 10.13 -5.59 -10.06
N ASP A 176 9.77 -6.49 -9.14
CA ASP A 176 8.47 -7.14 -9.16
C ASP A 176 7.37 -6.11 -8.83
N VAL A 177 6.76 -5.57 -9.88
CA VAL A 177 5.67 -4.59 -9.84
C VAL A 177 4.29 -5.23 -9.74
N THR A 178 4.20 -6.57 -9.85
CA THR A 178 2.93 -7.29 -9.65
C THR A 178 2.61 -7.46 -8.17
N LYS A 179 3.61 -7.27 -7.31
CA LYS A 179 3.52 -7.48 -5.87
C LYS A 179 2.79 -6.33 -5.17
N LEU A 180 1.61 -6.64 -4.65
CA LEU A 180 0.78 -5.67 -3.91
C LEU A 180 1.09 -5.63 -2.41
N VAL A 181 1.72 -6.68 -1.88
CA VAL A 181 2.06 -6.78 -0.45
C VAL A 181 3.57 -6.88 -0.29
N ILE A 182 4.18 -5.86 0.31
CA ILE A 182 5.63 -5.77 0.51
C ILE A 182 5.93 -5.93 2.00
N LYS A 183 6.56 -7.04 2.39
CA LYS A 183 6.95 -7.24 3.79
C LYS A 183 8.06 -6.28 4.17
N ARG A 184 8.06 -5.82 5.42
CA ARG A 184 9.13 -4.95 5.93
C ARG A 184 10.51 -5.61 5.83
N SER A 185 10.59 -6.93 5.95
CA SER A 185 11.82 -7.72 5.74
C SER A 185 12.36 -7.70 4.31
N GLU A 186 11.55 -7.30 3.33
CA GLU A 186 11.89 -7.24 1.90
C GLU A 186 12.25 -5.82 1.47
N MET A 187 12.03 -4.82 2.34
CA MET A 187 12.34 -3.44 2.05
C MET A 187 13.85 -3.20 2.12
N VAL A 188 14.35 -2.37 1.20
CA VAL A 188 15.74 -1.95 1.16
C VAL A 188 15.98 -0.70 2.02
N THR A 189 17.23 -0.25 2.09
CA THR A 189 17.60 0.95 2.83
C THR A 189 17.28 2.23 2.04
N ALA A 190 17.35 3.38 2.73
CA ALA A 190 17.26 4.70 2.12
C ALA A 190 18.30 4.96 1.01
N GLN A 191 19.33 4.10 0.89
CA GLN A 191 20.36 4.22 -0.13
C GLN A 191 19.83 3.97 -1.54
N VAL A 192 18.69 3.28 -1.72
CA VAL A 192 18.07 3.07 -3.05
C VAL A 192 17.84 4.38 -3.82
N ARG A 193 17.65 5.50 -3.10
CA ARG A 193 17.52 6.84 -3.67
C ARG A 193 18.83 7.40 -4.23
N HIS A 194 19.96 7.03 -3.64
CA HIS A 194 21.27 7.63 -3.92
C HIS A 194 22.23 6.70 -4.65
N LYS A 195 21.97 5.40 -4.56
CA LYS A 195 22.75 4.33 -5.15
C LYS A 195 21.76 3.39 -5.81
N PRO A 196 21.91 3.13 -7.12
CA PRO A 196 20.95 2.33 -7.87
C PRO A 196 21.01 0.87 -7.39
N LEU A 197 20.11 0.54 -6.46
CA LEU A 197 19.84 -0.79 -5.93
C LEU A 197 18.44 -1.19 -6.35
N LEU A 198 18.21 -2.48 -6.60
CA LEU A 198 16.86 -2.98 -6.83
C LEU A 198 16.08 -3.05 -5.50
N GLY A 199 14.86 -2.52 -5.44
CA GLY A 199 13.97 -2.75 -4.30
C GLY A 199 13.00 -1.63 -3.94
N TYR A 200 12.27 -1.87 -2.85
CA TYR A 200 11.23 -0.97 -2.31
C TYR A 200 11.68 -0.33 -1.01
N TYR A 201 11.47 0.97 -0.87
CA TYR A 201 11.74 1.70 0.36
C TYR A 201 10.52 2.50 0.78
N TYR A 202 10.06 2.26 2.00
CA TYR A 202 8.99 3.03 2.63
C TYR A 202 9.47 3.52 3.98
N THR A 203 9.34 4.82 4.25
CA THR A 203 9.62 5.34 5.59
C THR A 203 8.43 5.11 6.52
N LYS A 204 8.62 5.39 7.80
CA LYS A 204 7.48 5.55 8.71
C LYS A 204 6.51 6.61 8.15
N PRO A 205 5.21 6.49 8.50
CA PRO A 205 4.23 7.54 8.22
C PRO A 205 4.78 8.91 8.59
N VAL A 206 4.63 9.89 7.70
CA VAL A 206 5.02 11.28 7.95
C VAL A 206 3.74 12.06 8.20
N ALA A 207 3.55 12.58 9.41
CA ALA A 207 2.27 13.15 9.85
C ALA A 207 1.66 14.14 8.85
N SER A 208 2.43 15.12 8.38
CA SER A 208 1.94 16.11 7.40
C SER A 208 1.57 15.51 6.04
N ILE A 209 2.30 14.49 5.58
CA ILE A 209 1.97 13.78 4.34
C ILE A 209 0.72 12.93 4.53
N THR A 210 0.60 12.22 5.66
CA THR A 210 -0.58 11.43 6.01
C THR A 210 -1.82 12.30 6.12
N GLU A 211 -1.76 13.42 6.84
CA GLU A 211 -2.84 14.40 6.94
C GLU A 211 -3.28 14.87 5.55
N ARG A 212 -2.31 15.15 4.68
CA ARG A 212 -2.60 15.56 3.31
C ARG A 212 -3.21 14.43 2.46
N VAL A 213 -2.75 13.19 2.62
CA VAL A 213 -3.37 12.01 2.00
C VAL A 213 -4.83 11.90 2.42
N HIS A 214 -5.14 12.03 3.71
CA HIS A 214 -6.52 12.00 4.20
C HIS A 214 -7.36 13.14 3.63
N GLN A 215 -6.86 14.37 3.62
CA GLN A 215 -7.56 15.51 3.02
C GLN A 215 -7.86 15.29 1.53
N LEU A 216 -6.88 14.80 0.77
CA LEU A 216 -7.04 14.53 -0.66
C LEU A 216 -7.95 13.32 -0.92
N ALA A 217 -7.90 12.29 -0.06
CA ALA A 217 -8.81 11.15 -0.14
C ALA A 217 -10.26 11.56 0.20
N ASP A 218 -10.46 12.45 1.18
CA ASP A 218 -11.77 13.00 1.52
C ASP A 218 -12.31 13.89 0.40
N LEU A 219 -11.47 14.72 -0.21
CA LEU A 219 -11.86 15.52 -1.39
C LEU A 219 -12.19 14.62 -2.59
N GLY A 220 -11.33 13.64 -2.88
CA GLY A 220 -11.53 12.69 -3.98
C GLY A 220 -12.79 11.84 -3.79
N SER A 221 -13.06 11.37 -2.57
CA SER A 221 -14.28 10.63 -2.28
C SER A 221 -15.52 11.51 -2.43
N ARG A 222 -15.52 12.75 -1.93
CA ARG A 222 -16.63 13.70 -2.16
C ARG A 222 -16.87 13.97 -3.64
N PHE A 223 -15.81 14.20 -4.40
CA PHE A 223 -15.89 14.41 -5.84
C PHE A 223 -16.50 13.20 -6.58
N LEU A 224 -16.08 11.98 -6.24
CA LEU A 224 -16.63 10.76 -6.82
C LEU A 224 -18.09 10.52 -6.41
N TRP A 225 -18.46 10.85 -5.16
CA TRP A 225 -19.84 10.80 -4.67
C TRP A 225 -20.74 11.82 -5.38
N ASP A 226 -20.27 13.03 -5.59
CA ASP A 226 -21.01 14.09 -6.28
C ASP A 226 -21.23 13.74 -7.76
N LEU A 227 -20.21 13.21 -8.44
CA LEU A 227 -20.32 12.69 -9.81
C LEU A 227 -21.35 11.56 -9.92
N GLN A 228 -21.34 10.60 -9.00
CA GLN A 228 -22.29 9.50 -9.00
C GLN A 228 -23.73 9.97 -8.70
N THR A 229 -23.89 11.00 -7.87
CA THR A 229 -25.19 11.62 -7.56
C THR A 229 -25.74 12.40 -8.75
N VAL A 230 -24.87 13.12 -9.48
CA VAL A 230 -25.22 13.82 -10.72
C VAL A 230 -25.60 12.82 -11.81
N GLN A 231 -24.84 11.74 -12.01
CA GLN A 231 -25.19 10.70 -12.99
C GLN A 231 -26.53 10.03 -12.67
N ASN A 232 -26.77 9.67 -11.41
CA ASN A 232 -28.03 9.07 -10.99
C ASN A 232 -29.24 10.01 -11.16
N SER A 233 -29.05 11.32 -11.04
CA SER A 233 -30.11 12.31 -11.29
C SER A 233 -30.35 12.54 -12.78
N TYR A 234 -29.33 12.47 -13.64
CA TYR A 234 -29.51 12.45 -15.10
C TYR A 234 -30.18 11.16 -15.60
N SER A 235 -29.83 9.98 -15.07
CA SER A 235 -30.46 8.71 -15.45
C SER A 235 -31.91 8.58 -14.99
N ARG A 236 -32.31 9.24 -13.90
CA ARG A 236 -33.71 9.30 -13.44
C ARG A 236 -34.58 10.28 -14.24
N ASN A 237 -33.99 11.27 -14.90
CA ASN A 237 -34.70 12.21 -15.76
C ASN A 237 -34.74 11.77 -17.24
N ALA A 238 -34.09 10.67 -17.58
CA ALA A 238 -34.03 10.10 -18.93
C ALA A 238 -34.84 8.80 -19.09
N ALA A 239 -35.57 8.38 -18.05
CA ALA A 239 -36.53 7.26 -18.05
C ALA A 239 -37.95 7.80 -17.84
#